data_AF-A0A1V5QM08-F1
#
_entry.id   AF-A0A1V5QM08-F1
#
_cell.length_a   1.000
_cell.length_b   1.000
_cell.length_c   1.000
_cell.angle_alpha   90.00
_cell.angle_beta   90.00
_cell.angle_gamma   90.00
#
_symmetry.space_group_name_H-M   'P 1'
#
loop_
_entity.id
_entity.type
_entity.pdbx_description
1 polymer ?
#
loop_
_entity_poly.entity_id
_entity_poly.type
_entity_poly.pdbx_seq_one_letter_code
_entity_poly.pdbx_strand_id
1 'polypeptide(L)'
;MPTFRRFALLAALLCFSLPAAAASLQCPRYSALLEGTTTNPAGSYTERVAVSKIGAGSGYSGRWKIEYFESIITYDRPLGINFAKVDRHNLGNGIYMVVACSVIGNRIHCRTTEHNMVLEVAGNKIRMENTAPWNGSISGSAMTWKFHPENGLEPLLRGNIVEGTNEPVTLSIIEPTASQKYAFTSNPVGALEMKLKAKVTPERYANDVVWKIPDIHSKARRATNPELRGSEITVIYDGLPRSNDEFGKKQVSATLNVGVCRAEESREVRFFYPRESKNNPEGKTPNWFYYWKQTPAAKPEGSNISILYGARSFEFCGDNITGAIFSPKSKLYRTIHVCDLAKFGPEFSLDYPILQHKNPGKNFLGYQTSTGIDTFAAAVLHENVHLKIYNQWKIGKTLAQLKALDADRDGLQDSAEPGLGFDPEKLRTYLPHFTEVENDEEWLAYETQSGYKNGTFDAYDWARPGKNWPLNQP
;
A
#
# COMPACT_ATOMS: atom_id res chain seq x y z
N MET A 1 49.26 40.43 -3.34
CA MET A 1 49.00 38.98 -3.18
C MET A 1 47.54 38.80 -2.79
N PRO A 2 46.82 37.91 -3.47
CA PRO A 2 45.35 37.82 -3.45
C PRO A 2 44.88 36.91 -2.31
N THR A 3 43.59 36.89 -1.97
CA THR A 3 42.78 35.65 -2.00
C THR A 3 41.31 35.84 -1.56
N PHE A 4 40.42 35.38 -2.45
CA PHE A 4 39.11 34.78 -2.22
C PHE A 4 37.96 35.61 -1.61
N ARG A 5 37.33 36.47 -2.45
CA ARG A 5 35.88 36.69 -2.39
C ARG A 5 35.17 35.52 -3.08
N ARG A 6 34.37 34.76 -2.32
CA ARG A 6 33.52 33.68 -2.83
C ARG A 6 32.35 34.28 -3.61
N PHE A 7 32.31 34.03 -4.92
CA PHE A 7 31.10 34.07 -5.71
C PHE A 7 30.19 32.93 -5.23
N ALA A 8 29.06 33.27 -4.60
CA ALA A 8 27.96 32.33 -4.43
C ALA A 8 27.18 32.29 -5.75
N LEU A 9 27.52 31.31 -6.59
CA LEU A 9 26.71 30.96 -7.75
C LEU A 9 25.39 30.36 -7.22
N LEU A 10 24.27 31.06 -7.42
CA LEU A 10 22.94 30.46 -7.32
C LEU A 10 22.83 29.40 -8.43
N ALA A 11 23.12 28.15 -8.11
CA ALA A 11 22.65 27.02 -8.89
C ALA A 11 21.18 26.80 -8.52
N ALA A 12 20.28 27.51 -9.22
CA ALA A 12 18.90 27.11 -9.30
C ALA A 12 18.87 25.73 -9.96
N LEU A 13 18.80 24.68 -9.13
CA LEU A 13 18.44 23.33 -9.56
C LEU A 13 17.01 23.40 -10.11
N LEU A 14 16.91 23.72 -11.40
CA LEU A 14 15.80 23.33 -12.24
C LEU A 14 15.75 21.80 -12.20
N CYS A 15 14.97 21.26 -11.27
CA CYS A 15 14.45 19.91 -11.33
C CYS A 15 13.51 19.83 -12.54
N PHE A 16 14.09 19.82 -13.75
CA PHE A 16 13.40 19.24 -14.88
C PHE A 16 13.17 17.79 -14.51
N SER A 17 11.90 17.42 -14.29
CA SER A 17 11.45 16.05 -14.34
C SER A 17 11.85 15.52 -15.72
N LEU A 18 12.99 14.86 -15.80
CA LEU A 18 13.37 14.12 -16.99
C LEU A 18 12.18 13.18 -17.28
N PRO A 19 11.60 13.20 -18.49
CA PRO A 19 10.58 12.23 -18.84
C PRO A 19 11.17 10.85 -18.54
N ALA A 20 10.47 10.07 -17.72
CA ALA A 20 10.90 8.73 -17.39
C ALA A 20 11.23 8.01 -18.70
N ALA A 21 12.49 7.56 -18.81
CA ALA A 21 12.98 6.97 -20.04
C ALA A 21 12.07 5.78 -20.37
N ALA A 22 11.52 5.79 -21.60
CA ALA A 22 10.70 4.69 -22.09
C ALA A 22 11.45 3.37 -21.90
N ALA A 23 10.75 2.33 -21.44
CA ALA A 23 11.34 1.02 -21.31
C ALA A 23 11.65 0.48 -22.71
N SER A 24 12.94 0.34 -23.02
CA SER A 24 13.41 -0.35 -24.23
C SER A 24 13.38 -1.85 -24.01
N LEU A 25 12.94 -2.62 -25.00
CA LEU A 25 12.97 -4.08 -24.98
C LEU A 25 14.38 -4.58 -24.64
N GLN A 26 14.48 -5.47 -23.66
CA GLN A 26 15.68 -6.31 -23.50
C GLN A 26 15.47 -7.57 -24.33
N CYS A 27 16.02 -7.59 -25.54
CA CYS A 27 15.98 -8.78 -26.38
C CYS A 27 17.21 -9.65 -26.12
N PRO A 28 17.04 -10.91 -25.70
CA PRO A 28 18.11 -11.89 -25.79
C PRO A 28 18.46 -12.09 -27.27
N ARG A 29 19.75 -12.24 -27.58
CA ARG A 29 20.20 -12.41 -28.97
C ARG A 29 19.53 -13.61 -29.63
N TYR A 30 19.34 -14.71 -28.91
CA TYR A 30 18.64 -15.89 -29.42
C TYR A 30 17.54 -16.33 -28.48
N SER A 31 16.47 -16.86 -29.05
CA SER A 31 15.31 -17.33 -28.31
C SER A 31 14.54 -18.41 -29.05
N ALA A 32 13.74 -19.21 -28.34
CA ALA A 32 12.82 -20.16 -28.97
C ALA A 32 11.55 -20.30 -28.14
N LEU A 33 10.41 -20.49 -28.81
CA LEU A 33 9.19 -21.01 -28.21
C LEU A 33 9.06 -22.46 -28.66
N LEU A 34 9.15 -23.38 -27.70
CA LEU A 34 9.03 -24.81 -27.92
C LEU A 34 7.63 -25.24 -27.52
N GLU A 35 6.93 -25.97 -28.39
CA GLU A 35 5.61 -26.52 -28.12
C GLU A 35 5.58 -28.01 -28.49
N GLY A 36 4.82 -28.80 -27.76
CA GLY A 36 4.52 -30.17 -28.12
C GLY A 36 3.21 -30.66 -27.51
N THR A 37 2.54 -31.58 -28.20
CA THR A 37 1.28 -32.19 -27.74
C THR A 37 1.35 -33.71 -27.86
N THR A 38 0.94 -34.40 -26.79
CA THR A 38 0.68 -35.85 -26.77
C THR A 38 -0.83 -36.06 -26.66
N THR A 39 -1.38 -36.95 -27.48
CA THR A 39 -2.80 -37.31 -27.43
C THR A 39 -2.97 -38.75 -26.99
N ASN A 40 -3.95 -39.01 -26.12
CA ASN A 40 -4.38 -40.35 -25.73
C ASN A 40 -5.92 -40.44 -25.78
N PRO A 41 -6.54 -41.62 -25.59
CA PRO A 41 -7.99 -41.75 -25.67
C PRO A 41 -8.78 -40.89 -24.67
N ALA A 42 -8.14 -40.39 -23.59
CA ALA A 42 -8.78 -39.57 -22.57
C ALA A 42 -8.64 -38.06 -22.83
N GLY A 43 -7.84 -37.64 -23.81
CA GLY A 43 -7.63 -36.23 -24.11
C GLY A 43 -6.26 -35.90 -24.72
N SER A 44 -5.85 -34.64 -24.54
CA SER A 44 -4.57 -34.11 -25.01
C SER A 44 -3.79 -33.45 -23.89
N TYR A 45 -2.47 -33.59 -23.95
CA TYR A 45 -1.53 -32.92 -23.07
C TYR A 45 -0.56 -32.08 -23.91
N THR A 46 -0.59 -30.77 -23.72
CA THR A 46 0.27 -29.81 -24.41
C THR A 46 1.19 -29.11 -23.43
N GLU A 47 2.45 -28.97 -23.80
CA GLU A 47 3.43 -28.19 -23.06
C GLU A 47 4.02 -27.09 -23.96
N ARG A 48 4.33 -25.95 -23.33
CA ARG A 48 5.00 -24.82 -23.96
C ARG A 48 6.14 -24.32 -23.08
N VAL A 49 7.29 -24.09 -23.69
CA VAL A 49 8.49 -23.58 -23.03
C VAL A 49 9.05 -22.44 -23.86
N ALA A 50 9.15 -21.25 -23.28
CA ALA A 50 9.93 -20.16 -23.89
C ALA A 50 11.33 -20.15 -23.29
N VAL A 51 12.35 -20.03 -24.16
CA VAL A 51 13.76 -19.97 -23.75
C VAL A 51 14.49 -18.81 -24.40
N SER A 52 15.47 -18.27 -23.68
CA SER A 52 16.33 -17.17 -24.12
C SER A 52 17.79 -17.46 -23.81
N LYS A 53 18.71 -17.07 -24.70
CA LYS A 53 20.14 -17.24 -24.45
C LYS A 53 20.65 -16.17 -23.47
N ILE A 54 21.32 -16.60 -22.40
CA ILE A 54 21.89 -15.73 -21.34
C ILE A 54 23.40 -15.89 -21.14
N GLY A 55 24.02 -16.96 -21.67
CA GLY A 55 25.44 -17.27 -21.47
C GLY A 55 26.35 -16.87 -22.63
N ALA A 56 27.63 -16.63 -22.31
CA ALA A 56 28.69 -16.48 -23.31
C ALA A 56 28.94 -17.82 -24.03
N GLY A 57 29.04 -17.78 -25.35
CA GLY A 57 29.26 -18.94 -26.22
C GLY A 57 28.94 -18.60 -27.67
N SER A 58 29.65 -19.19 -28.62
CA SER A 58 29.44 -18.96 -30.06
C SER A 58 28.15 -19.64 -30.55
N GLY A 59 27.45 -19.00 -31.49
CA GLY A 59 26.22 -19.54 -32.06
C GLY A 59 25.17 -19.83 -30.99
N TYR A 60 24.63 -21.05 -30.94
CA TYR A 60 23.63 -21.46 -29.95
C TYR A 60 24.22 -22.06 -28.67
N SER A 61 25.51 -22.38 -28.63
CA SER A 61 26.12 -22.95 -27.43
C SER A 61 26.18 -21.93 -26.28
N GLY A 62 26.01 -22.41 -25.06
CA GLY A 62 26.00 -21.61 -23.84
C GLY A 62 24.76 -21.87 -22.98
N ARG A 63 24.51 -20.98 -22.02
CA ARG A 63 23.38 -21.06 -21.09
C ARG A 63 22.15 -20.38 -21.66
N TRP A 64 21.00 -21.01 -21.47
CA TRP A 64 19.70 -20.54 -21.90
C TRP A 64 18.72 -20.54 -20.73
N LYS A 65 18.13 -19.40 -20.41
CA LYS A 65 17.11 -19.29 -19.37
C LYS A 65 15.79 -19.81 -19.91
N ILE A 66 15.04 -20.58 -19.13
CA ILE A 66 13.61 -20.78 -19.39
C ILE A 66 12.89 -19.51 -18.92
N GLU A 67 12.13 -18.84 -19.78
CA GLU A 67 11.41 -17.60 -19.42
C GLU A 67 10.02 -17.88 -18.85
N TYR A 68 9.36 -18.91 -19.36
CA TYR A 68 8.17 -19.49 -18.74
C TYR A 68 7.95 -20.92 -19.21
N PHE A 69 7.18 -21.67 -18.42
CA PHE A 69 6.63 -22.97 -18.77
C PHE A 69 5.11 -22.96 -18.56
N GLU A 70 4.38 -23.53 -19.51
CA GLU A 70 2.94 -23.71 -19.49
C GLU A 70 2.62 -25.17 -19.82
N SER A 71 1.65 -25.75 -19.11
CA SER A 71 1.08 -27.06 -19.42
C SER A 71 -0.44 -26.99 -19.45
N ILE A 72 -1.01 -27.64 -20.46
CA ILE A 72 -2.44 -27.66 -20.75
C ILE A 72 -2.87 -29.10 -20.92
N ILE A 73 -3.77 -29.57 -20.06
CA ILE A 73 -4.45 -30.86 -20.22
C ILE A 73 -5.89 -30.58 -20.63
N THR A 74 -6.32 -31.14 -21.76
CA THR A 74 -7.72 -31.06 -22.22
C THR A 74 -8.30 -32.45 -22.26
N TYR A 75 -9.33 -32.69 -21.46
CA TYR A 75 -10.07 -33.95 -21.43
C TYR A 75 -11.20 -33.97 -22.47
N ASP A 76 -11.60 -35.16 -22.87
CA ASP A 76 -12.75 -35.39 -23.76
C ASP A 76 -14.11 -35.04 -23.14
N ARG A 77 -14.15 -34.88 -21.81
CA ARG A 77 -15.35 -34.54 -21.03
C ARG A 77 -15.07 -33.51 -19.93
N PRO A 78 -16.09 -32.74 -19.49
CA PRO A 78 -15.95 -31.81 -18.37
C PRO A 78 -15.52 -32.51 -17.07
N LEU A 79 -14.67 -31.87 -16.29
CA LEU A 79 -14.11 -32.45 -15.05
C LEU A 79 -15.04 -32.28 -13.84
N GLY A 80 -16.09 -31.46 -13.95
CA GLY A 80 -17.04 -31.21 -12.85
C GLY A 80 -16.45 -30.47 -11.65
N ILE A 81 -15.23 -29.93 -11.78
CA ILE A 81 -14.51 -29.20 -10.74
C ILE A 81 -13.94 -27.91 -11.31
N ASN A 82 -14.02 -26.83 -10.54
CA ASN A 82 -13.35 -25.56 -10.83
C ASN A 82 -12.49 -25.22 -9.61
N PHE A 83 -11.18 -25.03 -9.81
CA PHE A 83 -10.30 -24.57 -8.74
C PHE A 83 -9.14 -23.76 -9.32
N ALA A 84 -8.48 -23.02 -8.43
CA ALA A 84 -7.19 -22.40 -8.67
C ALA A 84 -6.23 -22.77 -7.54
N LYS A 85 -5.03 -23.24 -7.86
CA LYS A 85 -4.00 -23.63 -6.88
C LYS A 85 -2.64 -23.08 -7.32
N VAL A 86 -1.82 -22.68 -6.35
CA VAL A 86 -0.39 -22.40 -6.55
C VAL A 86 0.41 -23.42 -5.77
N ASP A 87 1.39 -24.05 -6.40
CA ASP A 87 2.22 -25.08 -5.78
C ASP A 87 3.69 -24.97 -6.18
N ARG A 88 4.60 -25.39 -5.30
CA ARG A 88 6.06 -25.38 -5.56
C ARG A 88 6.54 -26.80 -5.82
N HIS A 89 7.12 -27.02 -6.99
CA HIS A 89 7.71 -28.28 -7.42
C HIS A 89 9.24 -28.20 -7.36
N ASN A 90 9.85 -29.18 -6.70
CA ASN A 90 11.30 -29.39 -6.72
C ASN A 90 11.64 -30.42 -7.80
N LEU A 91 12.48 -30.03 -8.76
CA LEU A 91 12.89 -30.87 -9.90
C LEU A 91 14.22 -31.61 -9.64
N GLY A 92 14.79 -31.47 -8.44
CA GLY A 92 16.09 -32.03 -8.07
C GLY A 92 17.25 -31.10 -8.43
N ASN A 93 18.46 -31.40 -7.92
CA ASN A 93 19.70 -30.65 -8.17
C ASN A 93 19.58 -29.12 -7.91
N GLY A 94 18.74 -28.72 -6.94
CA GLY A 94 18.50 -27.33 -6.60
C GLY A 94 17.56 -26.59 -7.57
N ILE A 95 16.99 -27.27 -8.56
CA ILE A 95 16.08 -26.70 -9.55
C ILE A 95 14.64 -26.76 -9.03
N TYR A 96 13.89 -25.67 -9.17
CA TYR A 96 12.50 -25.58 -8.76
C TYR A 96 11.65 -24.74 -9.72
N MET A 97 10.35 -24.95 -9.63
CA MET A 97 9.34 -24.09 -10.22
C MET A 97 8.13 -23.93 -9.28
N VAL A 98 7.51 -22.75 -9.30
CA VAL A 98 6.22 -22.46 -8.67
C VAL A 98 5.21 -22.33 -9.79
N VAL A 99 4.12 -23.08 -9.72
CA VAL A 99 3.13 -23.22 -10.79
C VAL A 99 1.76 -22.82 -10.28
N ALA A 100 1.08 -21.95 -11.01
CA ALA A 100 -0.33 -21.62 -10.81
C ALA A 100 -1.19 -22.40 -11.80
N CYS A 101 -2.07 -23.25 -11.29
CA CYS A 101 -2.99 -24.07 -12.06
C CYS A 101 -4.43 -23.62 -11.88
N SER A 102 -5.22 -23.73 -12.95
CA SER A 102 -6.65 -23.49 -12.95
C SER A 102 -7.38 -24.57 -13.75
N VAL A 103 -8.61 -24.87 -13.35
CA VAL A 103 -9.50 -25.78 -14.08
C VAL A 103 -10.76 -25.03 -14.50
N ILE A 104 -11.06 -25.08 -15.80
CA ILE A 104 -12.28 -24.52 -16.39
C ILE A 104 -12.85 -25.55 -17.38
N GLY A 105 -14.04 -26.06 -17.09
CA GLY A 105 -14.72 -27.02 -17.95
C GLY A 105 -13.98 -28.35 -18.04
N ASN A 106 -13.46 -28.67 -19.23
CA ASN A 106 -12.66 -29.87 -19.51
C ASN A 106 -11.15 -29.60 -19.57
N ARG A 107 -10.70 -28.39 -19.20
CA ARG A 107 -9.31 -27.96 -19.38
C ARG A 107 -8.64 -27.63 -18.05
N ILE A 108 -7.48 -28.24 -17.81
CA ILE A 108 -6.53 -27.86 -16.77
C ILE A 108 -5.44 -27.02 -17.44
N HIS A 109 -5.15 -25.84 -16.90
CA HIS A 109 -4.12 -24.95 -17.39
C HIS A 109 -3.22 -24.50 -16.24
N CYS A 110 -1.95 -24.86 -16.35
CA CYS A 110 -0.89 -24.57 -15.38
C CYS A 110 0.19 -23.71 -16.02
N ARG A 111 0.68 -22.69 -15.29
CA ARG A 111 1.78 -21.83 -15.74
C ARG A 111 2.74 -21.51 -14.61
N THR A 112 4.03 -21.39 -14.92
CA THR A 112 5.02 -20.98 -13.92
C THR A 112 4.86 -19.52 -13.53
N THR A 113 4.92 -19.23 -12.22
CA THR A 113 4.95 -17.87 -11.67
C THR A 113 6.33 -17.49 -11.14
N GLU A 114 7.14 -18.47 -10.77
CA GLU A 114 8.53 -18.31 -10.30
C GLU A 114 9.32 -19.59 -10.62
N HIS A 115 10.60 -19.51 -10.98
CA HIS A 115 11.47 -20.69 -11.15
C HIS A 115 12.95 -20.27 -11.25
N ASN A 116 13.86 -21.23 -11.18
CA ASN A 116 15.29 -21.04 -11.45
C ASN A 116 15.83 -21.92 -12.60
N MET A 117 14.95 -22.43 -13.46
CA MET A 117 15.30 -23.35 -14.55
C MET A 117 16.18 -22.69 -15.62
N VAL A 118 17.27 -23.39 -15.99
CA VAL A 118 18.24 -22.99 -17.03
C VAL A 118 18.62 -24.23 -17.84
N LEU A 119 18.64 -24.10 -19.16
CA LEU A 119 19.16 -25.09 -20.08
C LEU A 119 20.64 -24.81 -20.40
N GLU A 120 21.42 -25.87 -20.53
CA GLU A 120 22.78 -25.85 -21.04
C GLU A 120 22.79 -26.41 -22.47
N VAL A 121 23.40 -25.67 -23.39
CA VAL A 121 23.61 -26.09 -24.78
C VAL A 121 25.10 -26.26 -25.05
N ALA A 122 25.53 -27.49 -25.35
CA ALA A 122 26.90 -27.81 -25.72
C ALA A 122 26.93 -28.47 -27.10
N GLY A 123 27.50 -27.76 -28.09
CA GLY A 123 27.40 -28.15 -29.49
C GLY A 123 25.94 -28.15 -29.95
N ASN A 124 25.43 -29.32 -30.34
CA ASN A 124 24.05 -29.54 -30.76
C ASN A 124 23.17 -30.26 -29.72
N LYS A 125 23.65 -30.42 -28.48
CA LYS A 125 22.93 -31.12 -27.40
C LYS A 125 22.44 -30.13 -26.36
N ILE A 126 21.29 -30.43 -25.78
CA ILE A 126 20.62 -29.61 -24.76
C ILE A 126 20.38 -30.46 -23.52
N ARG A 127 20.54 -29.88 -22.33
CA ARG A 127 20.14 -30.45 -21.04
C ARG A 127 19.65 -29.38 -20.09
N MET A 128 18.97 -29.76 -19.01
CA MET A 128 18.79 -28.86 -17.88
C MET A 128 20.14 -28.73 -17.17
N GLU A 129 20.50 -27.52 -16.76
CA GLU A 129 21.80 -27.24 -16.17
C GLU A 129 22.04 -28.13 -14.93
N ASN A 130 23.24 -28.70 -14.82
CA ASN A 130 23.62 -29.64 -13.75
C ASN A 130 22.80 -30.95 -13.71
N THR A 131 22.10 -31.33 -14.78
CA THR A 131 21.40 -32.62 -14.86
C THR A 131 22.07 -33.57 -15.87
N ALA A 132 21.76 -34.85 -15.75
CA ALA A 132 21.94 -35.85 -16.80
C ALA A 132 20.60 -36.60 -16.95
N PRO A 133 20.23 -37.09 -18.14
CA PRO A 133 20.98 -37.09 -19.41
C PRO A 133 20.78 -35.80 -20.25
N TRP A 134 21.26 -35.82 -21.51
CA TRP A 134 21.01 -34.78 -22.52
C TRP A 134 19.66 -35.05 -23.18
N ASN A 135 18.68 -34.16 -22.95
CA ASN A 135 17.27 -34.42 -23.27
C ASN A 135 16.75 -33.60 -24.47
N GLY A 136 17.64 -32.96 -25.21
CA GLY A 136 17.26 -32.19 -26.39
C GLY A 136 18.40 -31.97 -27.36
N SER A 137 18.07 -31.38 -28.51
CA SER A 137 19.02 -31.19 -29.60
C SER A 137 18.72 -29.95 -30.44
N ILE A 138 19.73 -29.49 -31.19
CA ILE A 138 19.59 -28.42 -32.18
C ILE A 138 20.03 -28.94 -33.54
N SER A 139 19.21 -28.72 -34.57
CA SER A 139 19.54 -29.01 -35.98
C SER A 139 19.13 -27.83 -36.85
N GLY A 140 20.10 -27.13 -37.44
CA GLY A 140 19.84 -25.82 -38.04
C GLY A 140 19.31 -24.84 -36.98
N SER A 141 18.17 -24.21 -37.23
CA SER A 141 17.44 -23.42 -36.22
C SER A 141 16.47 -24.25 -35.39
N ALA A 142 16.19 -25.52 -35.73
CA ALA A 142 15.20 -26.32 -35.03
C ALA A 142 15.77 -26.78 -33.69
N MET A 143 15.07 -26.45 -32.61
CA MET A 143 15.37 -26.85 -31.24
C MET A 143 14.32 -27.86 -30.76
N THR A 144 14.80 -28.94 -30.14
CA THR A 144 13.94 -29.94 -29.49
C THR A 144 14.33 -30.13 -28.04
N TRP A 145 13.34 -30.35 -27.18
CA TRP A 145 13.55 -30.52 -25.75
C TRP A 145 12.48 -31.41 -25.13
N LYS A 146 12.86 -32.14 -24.08
CA LYS A 146 11.96 -32.92 -23.22
C LYS A 146 12.52 -32.88 -21.79
N PHE A 147 11.68 -32.68 -20.78
CA PHE A 147 12.08 -32.78 -19.37
C PHE A 147 12.51 -34.21 -19.02
N HIS A 148 11.74 -35.23 -19.41
CA HIS A 148 12.05 -36.62 -19.15
C HIS A 148 12.05 -37.47 -20.45
N PRO A 149 13.21 -37.82 -21.02
CA PRO A 149 13.33 -38.54 -22.30
C PRO A 149 12.45 -39.78 -22.41
N GLU A 150 12.49 -40.61 -21.37
CA GLU A 150 11.80 -41.91 -21.32
C GLU A 150 10.29 -41.82 -21.01
N ASN A 151 9.76 -40.64 -20.67
CA ASN A 151 8.35 -40.53 -20.30
C ASN A 151 7.47 -40.52 -21.56
N GLY A 152 6.75 -41.61 -21.83
CA GLY A 152 5.89 -41.74 -23.01
C GLY A 152 4.67 -40.80 -23.06
N LEU A 153 4.30 -40.17 -21.93
CA LEU A 153 3.19 -39.21 -21.87
C LEU A 153 3.63 -37.78 -22.18
N GLU A 154 4.87 -37.44 -21.85
CA GLU A 154 5.41 -36.11 -22.05
C GLU A 154 5.68 -35.84 -23.54
N PRO A 155 5.21 -34.72 -24.10
CA PRO A 155 5.44 -34.41 -25.51
C PRO A 155 6.91 -34.04 -25.77
N LEU A 156 7.42 -34.40 -26.94
CA LEU A 156 8.67 -33.82 -27.44
C LEU A 156 8.39 -32.39 -27.91
N LEU A 157 8.93 -31.41 -27.18
CA LEU A 157 8.79 -30.00 -27.53
C LEU A 157 9.65 -29.67 -28.73
N ARG A 158 9.11 -28.88 -29.66
CA ARG A 158 9.78 -28.44 -30.87
C ARG A 158 9.54 -26.96 -31.10
N GLY A 159 10.55 -26.27 -31.62
CA GLY A 159 10.43 -24.89 -32.03
C GLY A 159 11.63 -24.45 -32.84
N ASN A 160 11.61 -23.22 -33.34
CA ASN A 160 12.75 -22.64 -34.03
C ASN A 160 13.41 -21.58 -33.15
N ILE A 161 14.73 -21.61 -33.14
CA ILE A 161 15.55 -20.54 -32.61
C ILE A 161 15.42 -19.35 -33.55
N VAL A 162 14.95 -18.23 -33.00
CA VAL A 162 14.90 -16.94 -33.66
C VAL A 162 15.94 -16.02 -33.04
N GLU A 163 16.64 -15.27 -33.89
CA GLU A 163 17.46 -14.16 -33.43
C GLU A 163 16.51 -13.01 -33.01
N GLY A 164 16.80 -12.36 -31.87
CA GLY A 164 15.97 -11.27 -31.35
C GLY A 164 15.75 -10.19 -32.39
N THR A 165 14.60 -9.53 -32.35
CA THR A 165 14.25 -8.50 -33.35
C THR A 165 15.31 -7.38 -33.32
N ASN A 166 15.92 -7.07 -34.46
CA ASN A 166 16.74 -5.85 -34.60
C ASN A 166 15.88 -4.57 -34.57
N GLU A 167 14.55 -4.72 -34.63
CA GLU A 167 13.63 -3.59 -34.57
C GLU A 167 13.51 -3.07 -33.13
N PRO A 168 13.76 -1.77 -32.89
CA PRO A 168 13.66 -1.20 -31.56
C PRO A 168 12.19 -1.17 -31.13
N VAL A 169 11.86 -1.95 -30.10
CA VAL A 169 10.56 -1.88 -29.45
C VAL A 169 10.66 -1.09 -28.15
N THR A 170 9.78 -0.12 -27.97
CA THR A 170 9.70 0.70 -26.77
C THR A 170 8.29 0.71 -26.21
N LEU A 171 8.18 0.61 -24.89
CA LEU A 171 6.95 0.79 -24.13
C LEU A 171 7.08 2.04 -23.24
N SER A 172 6.09 2.93 -23.29
CA SER A 172 6.04 4.08 -22.40
C SER A 172 4.64 4.29 -21.82
N ILE A 173 4.51 4.34 -20.49
CA ILE A 173 3.28 4.76 -19.80
C ILE A 173 3.15 6.28 -19.90
N ILE A 174 2.09 6.71 -20.58
CA ILE A 174 1.67 8.11 -20.74
C ILE A 174 0.73 8.51 -19.61
N GLU A 175 -0.23 7.64 -19.28
CA GLU A 175 -1.12 7.78 -18.12
C GLU A 175 -1.15 6.48 -17.32
N PRO A 176 -0.96 6.52 -15.99
CA PRO A 176 -0.80 7.70 -15.13
C PRO A 176 0.56 8.40 -15.27
N THR A 177 0.60 9.70 -14.94
CA THR A 177 1.86 10.41 -14.69
C THR A 177 2.47 10.00 -13.34
N ALA A 178 3.74 10.33 -13.10
CA ALA A 178 4.40 9.99 -11.85
C ALA A 178 3.72 10.68 -10.65
N SER A 179 3.37 9.90 -9.61
CA SER A 179 2.62 10.37 -8.43
C SER A 179 1.24 10.94 -8.74
N GLN A 180 0.62 10.58 -9.88
CA GLN A 180 -0.75 10.96 -10.21
C GLN A 180 -1.67 10.58 -9.05
N LYS A 181 -2.51 11.53 -8.62
CA LYS A 181 -3.42 11.33 -7.51
C LYS A 181 -4.83 11.01 -8.02
N TYR A 182 -5.46 10.01 -7.41
CA TYR A 182 -6.83 9.59 -7.68
C TYR A 182 -7.62 9.60 -6.38
N ALA A 183 -8.88 10.04 -6.43
CA ALA A 183 -9.73 10.06 -5.26
C ALA A 183 -11.07 9.42 -5.57
N PHE A 184 -11.59 8.64 -4.62
CA PHE A 184 -12.97 8.18 -4.68
C PHE A 184 -13.93 9.38 -4.70
N THR A 185 -15.01 9.26 -5.46
CA THR A 185 -16.07 10.27 -5.50
C THR A 185 -16.88 10.30 -4.20
N SER A 186 -17.49 11.46 -3.91
CA SER A 186 -18.33 11.68 -2.71
C SER A 186 -19.75 11.14 -2.79
N ASN A 187 -20.15 10.54 -3.92
CA ASN A 187 -21.50 10.00 -4.08
C ASN A 187 -21.72 8.76 -3.17
N PRO A 188 -22.98 8.34 -2.89
CA PRO A 188 -23.25 7.29 -1.91
C PRO A 188 -22.57 5.94 -2.17
N VAL A 189 -22.27 5.60 -3.42
CA VAL A 189 -21.54 4.37 -3.76
C VAL A 189 -20.03 4.60 -3.62
N GLY A 190 -19.54 5.77 -4.03
CA GLY A 190 -18.12 6.08 -4.20
C GLY A 190 -17.53 5.28 -5.36
N ALA A 191 -16.76 5.94 -6.21
CA ALA A 191 -16.01 5.28 -7.28
C ALA A 191 -14.67 5.98 -7.52
N LEU A 192 -13.64 5.20 -7.85
CA LEU A 192 -12.35 5.69 -8.30
C LEU A 192 -12.11 5.21 -9.73
N GLU A 193 -11.95 6.15 -10.65
CA GLU A 193 -11.68 5.88 -12.08
C GLU A 193 -10.21 6.16 -12.40
N MET A 194 -9.59 5.23 -13.12
CA MET A 194 -8.24 5.34 -13.66
C MET A 194 -8.25 5.14 -15.16
N LYS A 195 -7.77 6.12 -15.89
CA LYS A 195 -7.44 6.01 -17.31
C LYS A 195 -5.97 5.62 -17.43
N LEU A 196 -5.73 4.54 -18.17
CA LEU A 196 -4.41 3.97 -18.38
C LEU A 196 -4.08 4.03 -19.86
N LYS A 197 -2.95 4.63 -20.19
CA LYS A 197 -2.51 4.83 -21.56
C LYS A 197 -1.01 4.55 -21.68
N ALA A 198 -0.66 3.70 -22.63
CA ALA A 198 0.71 3.39 -22.99
C ALA A 198 0.94 3.68 -24.48
N LYS A 199 2.11 4.23 -24.80
CA LYS A 199 2.62 4.36 -26.15
C LYS A 199 3.58 3.21 -26.42
N VAL A 200 3.34 2.49 -27.51
CA VAL A 200 4.21 1.42 -27.99
C VAL A 200 4.74 1.79 -29.35
N THR A 201 6.02 1.50 -29.60
CA THR A 201 6.61 1.53 -30.93
C THR A 201 7.28 0.19 -31.15
N PRO A 202 7.01 -0.53 -32.25
CA PRO A 202 6.01 -0.26 -33.28
C PRO A 202 4.54 -0.35 -32.82
N GLU A 203 3.65 0.44 -33.41
CA GLU A 203 2.23 0.54 -32.99
C GLU A 203 1.44 -0.77 -33.13
N ARG A 204 1.86 -1.68 -34.02
CA ARG A 204 1.21 -2.99 -34.19
C ARG A 204 1.15 -3.82 -32.90
N TYR A 205 2.02 -3.52 -31.92
CA TYR A 205 2.04 -4.19 -30.61
C TYR A 205 1.17 -3.50 -29.54
N ALA A 206 0.44 -2.43 -29.89
CA ALA A 206 -0.37 -1.68 -28.96
C ALA A 206 -1.42 -2.56 -28.24
N ASN A 207 -2.02 -3.52 -28.95
CA ASN A 207 -3.03 -4.42 -28.38
C ASN A 207 -2.44 -5.51 -27.47
N ASP A 208 -1.12 -5.69 -27.47
CA ASP A 208 -0.42 -6.72 -26.69
C ASP A 208 0.06 -6.21 -25.32
N VAL A 209 -0.13 -4.92 -25.02
CA VAL A 209 0.17 -4.35 -23.70
C VAL A 209 -0.74 -4.99 -22.66
N VAL A 210 -0.14 -5.50 -21.59
CA VAL A 210 -0.84 -6.05 -20.42
C VAL A 210 -0.63 -5.13 -19.23
N TRP A 211 -1.71 -4.70 -18.61
CA TRP A 211 -1.65 -3.85 -17.42
C TRP A 211 -1.72 -4.67 -16.13
N LYS A 212 -0.86 -4.32 -15.18
CA LYS A 212 -0.96 -4.73 -13.78
C LYS A 212 -1.39 -3.50 -12.97
N ILE A 213 -2.57 -3.61 -12.39
CA ILE A 213 -3.20 -2.55 -11.59
C ILE A 213 -3.21 -2.94 -10.11
N PRO A 214 -3.33 -1.98 -9.18
CA PRO A 214 -3.46 -2.26 -7.76
C PRO A 214 -4.66 -3.16 -7.48
N ASP A 215 -4.48 -4.17 -6.65
CA ASP A 215 -5.61 -4.89 -6.09
C ASP A 215 -6.15 -4.08 -4.90
N ILE A 216 -7.45 -3.81 -4.92
CA ILE A 216 -8.15 -3.07 -3.87
C ILE A 216 -9.37 -3.89 -3.50
N HIS A 217 -9.56 -4.15 -2.21
CA HIS A 217 -10.76 -4.80 -1.69
C HIS A 217 -11.96 -3.84 -1.66
N SER A 218 -12.35 -3.33 -2.83
CA SER A 218 -13.56 -2.56 -3.07
C SER A 218 -14.79 -3.48 -3.25
N LYS A 219 -15.98 -2.90 -3.44
CA LYS A 219 -17.20 -3.69 -3.66
C LYS A 219 -17.16 -4.41 -5.01
N ALA A 220 -16.67 -3.74 -6.04
CA ALA A 220 -16.48 -4.29 -7.37
C ALA A 220 -15.36 -3.57 -8.12
N ARG A 221 -14.81 -4.24 -9.14
CA ARG A 221 -13.88 -3.67 -10.11
C ARG A 221 -14.43 -3.92 -11.51
N ARG A 222 -14.46 -2.87 -12.33
CA ARG A 222 -14.84 -2.93 -13.74
C ARG A 222 -13.71 -2.37 -14.59
N ALA A 223 -13.54 -2.91 -15.79
CA ALA A 223 -12.59 -2.41 -16.77
C ALA A 223 -13.22 -2.44 -18.15
N THR A 224 -12.82 -1.52 -19.03
CA THR A 224 -13.22 -1.53 -20.45
C THR A 224 -12.82 -2.82 -21.15
N ASN A 225 -11.69 -3.42 -20.71
CA ASN A 225 -11.27 -4.77 -21.07
C ASN A 225 -11.00 -5.59 -19.79
N PRO A 226 -11.77 -6.65 -19.49
CA PRO A 226 -11.57 -7.51 -18.33
C PRO A 226 -10.19 -8.20 -18.26
N GLU A 227 -9.55 -8.42 -19.41
CA GLU A 227 -8.20 -9.01 -19.50
C GLU A 227 -7.08 -8.01 -19.21
N LEU A 228 -7.43 -6.72 -19.04
CA LEU A 228 -6.48 -5.63 -18.84
C LEU A 228 -5.44 -5.52 -19.97
N ARG A 229 -5.88 -5.84 -21.20
CA ARG A 229 -5.07 -5.77 -22.42
C ARG A 229 -5.41 -4.57 -23.29
N GLY A 230 -4.40 -4.04 -23.97
CA GLY A 230 -4.50 -2.91 -24.88
C GLY A 230 -3.70 -1.69 -24.42
N SER A 231 -3.36 -0.82 -25.37
CA SER A 231 -2.62 0.41 -25.12
C SER A 231 -3.43 1.43 -24.32
N GLU A 232 -4.76 1.33 -24.34
CA GLU A 232 -5.67 2.18 -23.58
C GLU A 232 -6.72 1.32 -22.87
N ILE A 233 -6.81 1.46 -21.54
CA ILE A 233 -7.88 0.85 -20.74
C ILE A 233 -8.39 1.84 -19.68
N THR A 234 -9.66 1.75 -19.33
CA THR A 234 -10.22 2.46 -18.17
C THR A 234 -10.61 1.44 -17.12
N VAL A 235 -10.20 1.68 -15.87
CA VAL A 235 -10.47 0.84 -14.70
C VAL A 235 -11.26 1.66 -13.69
N ILE A 236 -12.32 1.06 -13.14
CA ILE A 236 -13.16 1.68 -12.12
C ILE A 236 -13.27 0.73 -10.92
N TYR A 237 -12.95 1.25 -9.73
CA TYR A 237 -13.21 0.60 -8.45
C TYR A 237 -14.49 1.21 -7.86
N ASP A 238 -15.53 0.39 -7.70
CA ASP A 238 -16.80 0.80 -7.08
C ASP A 238 -16.78 0.47 -5.59
N GLY A 239 -17.23 1.41 -4.75
CA GLY A 239 -17.20 1.27 -3.30
C GLY A 239 -15.84 1.59 -2.69
N LEU A 240 -15.83 2.37 -1.60
CA LEU A 240 -14.60 2.56 -0.84
C LEU A 240 -14.19 1.24 -0.16
N PRO A 241 -12.88 0.97 -0.02
CA PRO A 241 -12.38 -0.20 0.71
C PRO A 241 -12.66 -0.11 2.22
N ARG A 242 -12.59 -1.26 2.90
CA ARG A 242 -12.77 -1.35 4.37
C ARG A 242 -11.57 -0.83 5.17
N SER A 243 -10.36 -1.07 4.67
CA SER A 243 -9.12 -0.73 5.39
C SER A 243 -8.51 0.59 4.89
N ASN A 244 -7.93 1.38 5.79
CA ASN A 244 -7.14 2.57 5.43
C ASN A 244 -5.89 2.21 4.60
N ASP A 245 -5.32 1.01 4.79
CA ASP A 245 -4.10 0.55 4.10
C ASP A 245 -4.31 0.32 2.58
N GLU A 246 -5.57 0.29 2.15
CA GLU A 246 -5.97 0.20 0.74
C GLU A 246 -5.80 1.53 -0.01
N PHE A 247 -5.60 2.63 0.71
CA PHE A 247 -5.27 3.93 0.13
C PHE A 247 -3.75 4.15 0.07
N GLY A 248 -3.34 5.36 -0.35
CA GLY A 248 -1.95 5.75 -0.40
C GLY A 248 -1.24 5.33 -1.67
N LYS A 249 0.08 5.19 -1.57
CA LYS A 249 0.97 4.90 -2.71
C LYS A 249 0.68 3.49 -3.25
N LYS A 250 0.43 3.40 -4.55
CA LYS A 250 0.20 2.15 -5.28
C LYS A 250 1.00 2.14 -6.57
N GLN A 251 1.22 0.96 -7.13
CA GLN A 251 1.96 0.79 -8.38
C GLN A 251 1.02 0.36 -9.51
N VAL A 252 1.16 1.02 -10.66
CA VAL A 252 0.59 0.59 -11.94
C VAL A 252 1.73 0.22 -12.86
N SER A 253 1.65 -0.94 -13.51
CA SER A 253 2.67 -1.40 -14.45
C SER A 253 2.04 -1.75 -15.79
N ALA A 254 2.78 -1.49 -16.86
CA ALA A 254 2.48 -1.98 -18.20
C ALA A 254 3.60 -2.94 -18.62
N THR A 255 3.24 -4.06 -19.21
CA THR A 255 4.18 -5.05 -19.73
C THR A 255 3.85 -5.33 -21.19
N LEU A 256 4.89 -5.45 -22.01
CA LEU A 256 4.81 -5.86 -23.40
C LEU A 256 5.74 -7.03 -23.63
N ASN A 257 5.20 -8.14 -24.13
CA ASN A 257 5.99 -9.30 -24.55
C ASN A 257 5.91 -9.42 -26.07
N VAL A 258 7.07 -9.41 -26.75
CA VAL A 258 7.17 -9.64 -28.21
C VAL A 258 8.12 -10.81 -28.41
N GLY A 259 7.57 -11.98 -28.75
CA GLY A 259 8.32 -13.23 -28.68
C GLY A 259 8.78 -13.49 -27.24
N VAL A 260 10.08 -13.58 -27.02
CA VAL A 260 10.64 -13.68 -25.65
C VAL A 260 11.10 -12.34 -25.09
N CYS A 261 11.08 -11.28 -25.88
CA CYS A 261 11.55 -9.99 -25.43
C CYS A 261 10.47 -9.33 -24.56
N ARG A 262 10.89 -8.70 -23.46
CA ARG A 262 10.00 -8.05 -22.50
C ARG A 262 10.39 -6.59 -22.32
N ALA A 263 9.39 -5.71 -22.34
CA ALA A 263 9.49 -4.37 -21.80
C ALA A 263 8.48 -4.22 -20.66
N GLU A 264 8.90 -3.57 -19.60
CA GLU A 264 8.05 -3.29 -18.45
C GLU A 264 8.34 -1.88 -17.96
N GLU A 265 7.28 -1.11 -17.73
CA GLU A 265 7.38 0.18 -17.07
C GLU A 265 6.38 0.23 -15.93
N SER A 266 6.73 0.96 -14.87
CA SER A 266 5.88 1.15 -13.70
C SER A 266 5.77 2.63 -13.32
N ARG A 267 4.64 2.99 -12.73
CA ARG A 267 4.33 4.32 -12.20
C ARG A 267 3.73 4.20 -10.81
N GLU A 268 4.21 5.03 -9.88
CA GLU A 268 3.55 5.25 -8.59
C GLU A 268 2.35 6.16 -8.81
N VAL A 269 1.20 5.75 -8.28
CA VAL A 269 -0.03 6.54 -8.14
C VAL A 269 -0.41 6.63 -6.67
N ARG A 270 -1.31 7.56 -6.32
CA ARG A 270 -1.77 7.73 -4.94
C ARG A 270 -3.28 7.74 -4.88
N PHE A 271 -3.86 6.89 -4.03
CA PHE A 271 -5.30 6.77 -3.85
C PHE A 271 -5.76 7.48 -2.58
N PHE A 272 -6.89 8.17 -2.67
CA PHE A 272 -7.47 8.99 -1.61
C PHE A 272 -8.97 8.75 -1.47
N TYR A 273 -9.52 9.06 -0.30
CA TYR A 273 -10.97 9.07 -0.06
C TYR A 273 -11.49 10.49 0.21
N PRO A 274 -12.76 10.79 -0.10
CA PRO A 274 -13.34 12.09 0.20
C PRO A 274 -13.54 12.24 1.72
N ARG A 275 -12.84 13.18 2.36
CA ARG A 275 -12.71 13.28 3.83
C ARG A 275 -14.06 13.35 4.55
N GLU A 276 -14.94 14.23 4.08
CA GLU A 276 -16.20 14.60 4.75
C GLU A 276 -17.37 13.68 4.42
N SER A 277 -17.29 12.90 3.34
CA SER A 277 -18.40 12.03 2.92
C SER A 277 -18.61 10.87 3.90
N LYS A 278 -19.79 10.24 3.85
CA LYS A 278 -20.15 9.08 4.69
C LYS A 278 -20.36 7.82 3.86
N ASN A 279 -19.62 7.66 2.77
CA ASN A 279 -19.72 6.54 1.84
C ASN A 279 -18.69 5.43 2.11
N ASN A 280 -18.06 5.43 3.28
CA ASN A 280 -17.33 4.27 3.80
C ASN A 280 -18.27 3.06 4.00
N PRO A 281 -17.72 1.85 4.12
CA PRO A 281 -18.53 0.62 4.22
C PRO A 281 -19.53 0.54 5.38
N GLU A 282 -19.32 1.29 6.48
CA GLU A 282 -20.28 1.35 7.59
C GLU A 282 -21.39 2.39 7.34
N GLY A 283 -21.11 3.46 6.61
CA GLY A 283 -22.07 4.52 6.28
C GLY A 283 -22.54 5.40 7.46
N LYS A 284 -21.98 5.18 8.66
CA LYS A 284 -22.46 5.81 9.91
C LYS A 284 -21.72 7.10 10.30
N THR A 285 -20.43 7.18 9.95
CA THR A 285 -19.54 8.27 10.35
C THR A 285 -18.87 8.88 9.11
N PRO A 286 -18.32 10.10 9.19
CA PRO A 286 -17.47 10.64 8.12
C PRO A 286 -16.29 9.71 7.82
N ASN A 287 -15.84 9.70 6.57
CA ASN A 287 -14.75 8.85 6.12
C ASN A 287 -13.47 9.09 6.91
N TRP A 288 -13.14 10.34 7.23
CA TRP A 288 -11.96 10.65 8.05
C TRP A 288 -11.97 9.90 9.38
N PHE A 289 -13.10 9.89 10.08
CA PHE A 289 -13.20 9.20 11.37
C PHE A 289 -13.12 7.69 11.15
N TYR A 290 -13.86 7.17 10.17
CA TYR A 290 -13.90 5.74 9.86
C TYR A 290 -12.52 5.15 9.53
N TYR A 291 -11.66 5.90 8.85
CA TYR A 291 -10.34 5.43 8.46
C TYR A 291 -9.26 5.77 9.49
N TRP A 292 -9.23 7.00 10.04
CA TRP A 292 -8.24 7.37 11.04
C TRP A 292 -8.36 6.54 12.33
N LYS A 293 -9.58 6.10 12.71
CA LYS A 293 -9.79 5.17 13.86
C LYS A 293 -9.04 3.83 13.71
N GLN A 294 -8.62 3.46 12.50
CA GLN A 294 -7.93 2.21 12.20
C GLN A 294 -6.40 2.33 12.35
N THR A 295 -5.90 3.56 12.43
CA THR A 295 -4.47 3.88 12.38
C THR A 295 -3.87 3.99 13.78
N PRO A 296 -2.54 4.07 13.92
CA PRO A 296 -1.90 4.38 15.20
C PRO A 296 -2.34 5.71 15.83
N ALA A 297 -2.89 6.66 15.06
CA ALA A 297 -3.42 7.93 15.58
C ALA A 297 -4.55 7.73 16.60
N ALA A 298 -5.27 6.60 16.52
CA ALA A 298 -6.35 6.24 17.44
C ALA A 298 -5.88 5.42 18.65
N LYS A 299 -4.57 5.21 18.80
CA LYS A 299 -3.94 4.39 19.84
C LYS A 299 -2.95 5.24 20.63
N PRO A 300 -3.43 6.15 21.49
CA PRO A 300 -2.56 7.05 22.24
C PRO A 300 -1.58 6.24 23.08
N GLU A 301 -0.29 6.45 22.84
CA GLU A 301 0.82 5.70 23.48
C GLU A 301 0.72 4.17 23.31
N GLY A 302 0.10 3.70 22.21
CA GLY A 302 -0.13 2.28 21.95
C GLY A 302 -1.26 1.66 22.79
N SER A 303 -2.00 2.46 23.56
CA SER A 303 -3.08 1.99 24.42
C SER A 303 -4.25 1.43 23.61
N ASN A 304 -4.83 0.32 24.08
CA ASN A 304 -6.04 -0.24 23.50
C ASN A 304 -7.27 0.36 24.21
N ILE A 305 -7.91 1.33 23.56
CA ILE A 305 -9.08 2.05 24.05
C ILE A 305 -10.17 2.07 22.97
N SER A 306 -11.42 2.26 23.39
CA SER A 306 -12.54 2.41 22.47
C SER A 306 -12.61 3.85 21.97
N ILE A 307 -12.63 4.05 20.65
CA ILE A 307 -12.80 5.37 20.03
C ILE A 307 -14.15 5.41 19.33
N LEU A 308 -15.02 6.33 19.75
CA LEU A 308 -16.35 6.55 19.18
C LEU A 308 -16.49 7.94 18.59
N TYR A 309 -17.39 8.08 17.63
CA TYR A 309 -17.70 9.39 17.06
C TYR A 309 -18.76 10.09 17.91
N GLY A 310 -18.38 11.18 18.58
CA GLY A 310 -19.27 12.03 19.38
C GLY A 310 -20.07 13.03 18.55
N ALA A 311 -19.70 13.26 17.29
CA ALA A 311 -20.27 14.30 16.43
C ALA A 311 -20.26 15.67 17.13
N ARG A 312 -21.27 16.53 16.92
CA ARG A 312 -21.44 17.80 17.65
C ARG A 312 -22.38 17.71 18.84
N SER A 313 -23.09 16.59 18.99
CA SER A 313 -24.17 16.44 19.96
C SER A 313 -23.75 15.80 21.28
N PHE A 314 -22.53 15.24 21.35
CA PHE A 314 -22.03 14.59 22.55
C PHE A 314 -21.39 15.61 23.49
N GLU A 315 -22.03 15.87 24.64
CA GLU A 315 -21.52 16.75 25.70
C GLU A 315 -20.96 18.08 25.15
N PHE A 316 -19.69 18.39 25.41
CA PHE A 316 -19.03 19.64 25.01
C PHE A 316 -18.58 19.65 23.54
N CYS A 317 -18.85 18.59 22.75
CA CYS A 317 -18.41 18.54 21.35
C CYS A 317 -19.01 19.64 20.46
N GLY A 318 -20.02 20.38 20.94
CA GLY A 318 -20.59 21.53 20.24
C GLY A 318 -19.78 22.83 20.37
N ASP A 319 -18.82 22.91 21.28
CA ASP A 319 -17.99 24.12 21.48
C ASP A 319 -16.94 24.31 20.36
N ASN A 320 -16.16 25.40 20.44
CA ASN A 320 -15.16 25.72 19.42
C ASN A 320 -13.73 25.32 19.80
N ILE A 321 -13.53 24.54 20.87
CA ILE A 321 -12.18 24.19 21.38
C ILE A 321 -11.99 22.69 21.64
N THR A 322 -13.06 21.94 21.91
CA THR A 322 -12.99 20.54 22.32
C THR A 322 -12.90 19.60 21.12
N GLY A 323 -11.77 18.92 20.94
CA GLY A 323 -11.55 17.98 19.84
C GLY A 323 -12.04 16.55 20.11
N ALA A 324 -12.03 16.13 21.38
CA ALA A 324 -12.52 14.84 21.85
C ALA A 324 -12.92 14.97 23.32
N ILE A 325 -13.63 13.98 23.86
CA ILE A 325 -14.10 13.94 25.24
C ILE A 325 -13.99 12.52 25.79
N PHE A 326 -13.31 12.36 26.91
CA PHE A 326 -13.50 11.25 27.83
C PHE A 326 -14.63 11.61 28.82
N SER A 327 -15.71 10.83 28.79
CA SER A 327 -16.81 11.01 29.74
C SER A 327 -17.05 9.74 30.55
N PRO A 328 -16.86 9.79 31.88
CA PRO A 328 -17.21 8.66 32.76
C PRO A 328 -18.73 8.42 32.81
N LYS A 329 -19.56 9.39 32.37
CA LYS A 329 -21.02 9.25 32.30
C LYS A 329 -21.50 8.40 31.13
N SER A 330 -20.66 8.21 30.11
CA SER A 330 -21.00 7.41 28.92
C SER A 330 -21.35 5.95 29.24
N LYS A 331 -21.02 5.46 30.46
CA LYS A 331 -21.16 4.06 30.91
C LYS A 331 -20.38 3.05 30.05
N LEU A 332 -19.64 3.51 29.05
CA LEU A 332 -18.81 2.69 28.19
C LEU A 332 -17.43 2.57 28.80
N TYR A 333 -16.92 1.34 28.82
CA TYR A 333 -15.62 1.04 29.41
C TYR A 333 -14.49 1.55 28.52
N ARG A 334 -13.63 2.42 29.07
CA ARG A 334 -12.42 2.96 28.43
C ARG A 334 -12.70 3.54 27.03
N THR A 335 -13.61 4.51 26.97
CA THR A 335 -14.07 5.10 25.71
C THR A 335 -13.77 6.60 25.63
N ILE A 336 -13.20 7.02 24.50
CA ILE A 336 -13.04 8.43 24.12
C ILE A 336 -14.00 8.72 22.96
N HIS A 337 -14.74 9.82 23.05
CA HIS A 337 -15.64 10.32 22.02
C HIS A 337 -14.96 11.45 21.24
N VAL A 338 -14.62 11.21 19.97
CA VAL A 338 -14.03 12.24 19.11
C VAL A 338 -15.13 13.11 18.51
N CYS A 339 -15.00 14.42 18.65
CA CYS A 339 -15.97 15.39 18.16
C CYS A 339 -15.90 15.55 16.63
N ASP A 340 -16.89 16.24 16.05
CA ASP A 340 -16.84 16.62 14.64
C ASP A 340 -15.77 17.69 14.39
N LEU A 341 -14.57 17.28 13.96
CA LEU A 341 -13.44 18.16 13.73
C LEU A 341 -13.67 19.18 12.61
N ALA A 342 -14.67 19.01 11.75
CA ALA A 342 -15.02 19.99 10.73
C ALA A 342 -15.51 21.33 11.31
N LYS A 343 -15.86 21.35 12.61
CA LYS A 343 -16.16 22.60 13.32
C LYS A 343 -14.96 23.56 13.41
N PHE A 344 -13.74 23.03 13.33
CA PHE A 344 -12.49 23.79 13.36
C PHE A 344 -12.05 24.32 11.97
N GLY A 345 -13.00 24.42 11.04
CA GLY A 345 -12.73 24.86 9.68
C GLY A 345 -12.14 23.77 8.79
N PRO A 346 -11.78 24.12 7.53
CA PRO A 346 -11.53 23.15 6.48
C PRO A 346 -10.20 22.39 6.66
N GLU A 347 -9.26 22.89 7.46
CA GLU A 347 -8.01 22.19 7.81
C GLU A 347 -8.12 21.36 9.10
N PHE A 348 -9.27 21.37 9.77
CA PHE A 348 -9.44 20.81 11.12
C PHE A 348 -8.40 21.39 12.09
N SER A 349 -8.26 22.71 12.12
CA SER A 349 -7.15 23.41 12.79
C SER A 349 -7.48 23.70 14.25
N LEU A 350 -6.65 23.22 15.17
CA LEU A 350 -6.83 23.47 16.61
C LEU A 350 -5.53 23.97 17.23
N ASP A 351 -5.62 25.07 17.97
CA ASP A 351 -4.53 25.63 18.76
C ASP A 351 -4.62 25.14 20.20
N TYR A 352 -3.48 24.77 20.80
CA TYR A 352 -3.39 24.38 22.20
C TYR A 352 -2.10 24.91 22.82
N PRO A 353 -2.10 25.20 24.14
CA PRO A 353 -0.93 25.71 24.83
C PRO A 353 0.16 24.64 24.93
N ILE A 354 1.42 25.07 24.82
CA ILE A 354 2.60 24.25 25.05
C ILE A 354 3.04 24.44 26.51
N LEU A 355 2.78 23.42 27.34
CA LEU A 355 2.98 23.48 28.79
C LEU A 355 4.07 22.51 29.27
N GLN A 356 4.72 22.83 30.38
CA GLN A 356 5.61 21.93 31.12
C GLN A 356 5.71 22.28 32.60
N HIS A 357 5.88 21.29 33.48
CA HIS A 357 6.17 21.53 34.91
C HIS A 357 7.65 21.33 35.29
N LYS A 358 8.44 20.61 34.48
CA LYS A 358 9.80 20.17 34.87
C LYS A 358 10.87 21.27 34.92
N ASN A 359 10.65 22.41 34.26
CA ASN A 359 11.59 23.54 34.24
C ASN A 359 10.93 24.79 34.86
N PRO A 360 11.13 25.03 36.16
CA PRO A 360 10.58 26.20 36.85
C PRO A 360 10.93 27.50 36.13
N GLY A 361 9.93 28.33 35.83
CA GLY A 361 10.10 29.62 35.14
C GLY A 361 9.95 29.57 33.62
N LYS A 362 9.69 28.39 33.03
CA LYS A 362 9.35 28.20 31.61
C LYS A 362 8.10 27.35 31.42
N ASN A 363 7.09 27.56 32.27
CA ASN A 363 5.91 26.71 32.33
C ASN A 363 4.97 26.85 31.12
N PHE A 364 5.04 27.96 30.38
CA PHE A 364 4.34 28.19 29.12
C PHE A 364 5.35 28.55 28.02
N LEU A 365 5.29 27.84 26.90
CA LEU A 365 6.24 27.99 25.78
C LEU A 365 5.63 28.59 24.52
N GLY A 366 4.33 28.91 24.53
CA GLY A 366 3.56 29.39 23.38
C GLY A 366 2.41 28.45 23.02
N TYR A 367 1.91 28.56 21.79
CA TYR A 367 0.85 27.70 21.26
C TYR A 367 1.39 26.81 20.15
N GLN A 368 0.80 25.62 20.02
CA GLN A 368 0.99 24.73 18.89
C GLN A 368 -0.34 24.56 18.15
N THR A 369 -0.29 24.66 16.82
CA THR A 369 -1.44 24.40 15.95
C THR A 369 -1.33 22.99 15.37
N SER A 370 -2.35 22.15 15.53
CA SER A 370 -2.48 20.88 14.79
C SER A 370 -3.51 21.00 13.67
N THR A 371 -3.39 20.17 12.62
CA THR A 371 -4.38 20.09 11.52
C THR A 371 -4.65 18.64 11.10
N GLY A 372 -5.82 18.37 10.54
CA GLY A 372 -6.18 17.06 9.98
C GLY A 372 -6.03 15.90 10.98
N ILE A 373 -5.34 14.83 10.56
CA ILE A 373 -5.09 13.65 11.40
C ILE A 373 -4.30 13.98 12.67
N ASP A 374 -3.50 15.05 12.66
CA ASP A 374 -2.74 15.47 13.84
C ASP A 374 -3.68 16.02 14.92
N THR A 375 -4.71 16.77 14.54
CA THR A 375 -5.74 17.25 15.48
C THR A 375 -6.52 16.09 16.09
N PHE A 376 -6.84 15.08 15.27
CA PHE A 376 -7.44 13.84 15.76
C PHE A 376 -6.54 13.15 16.79
N ALA A 377 -5.25 12.97 16.48
CA ALA A 377 -4.31 12.28 17.35
C ALA A 377 -4.02 13.05 18.65
N ALA A 378 -3.83 14.37 18.56
CA ALA A 378 -3.56 15.24 19.70
C ALA A 378 -4.74 15.26 20.68
N ALA A 379 -5.97 15.39 20.17
CA ALA A 379 -7.17 15.33 21.00
C ALA A 379 -7.36 13.96 21.67
N VAL A 380 -7.12 12.86 20.95
CA VAL A 380 -7.19 11.50 21.53
C VAL A 380 -6.10 11.29 22.60
N LEU A 381 -4.91 11.88 22.41
CA LEU A 381 -3.82 11.83 23.40
C LEU A 381 -4.16 12.61 24.67
N HIS A 382 -4.72 13.82 24.53
CA HIS A 382 -5.21 14.64 25.67
C HIS A 382 -6.22 13.86 26.51
N GLU A 383 -7.27 13.36 25.88
CA GLU A 383 -8.34 12.63 26.56
C GLU A 383 -7.88 11.29 27.18
N ASN A 384 -6.80 10.71 26.67
CA ASN A 384 -6.21 9.51 27.27
C ASN A 384 -5.64 9.78 28.67
N VAL A 385 -5.22 11.02 28.96
CA VAL A 385 -4.74 11.42 30.30
C VAL A 385 -5.89 11.38 31.30
N HIS A 386 -7.02 12.03 30.99
CA HIS A 386 -8.23 11.97 31.83
C HIS A 386 -8.71 10.53 32.03
N LEU A 387 -8.71 9.72 30.97
CA LEU A 387 -9.07 8.30 31.04
C LEU A 387 -8.13 7.52 31.98
N LYS A 388 -6.82 7.78 31.94
CA LYS A 388 -5.84 7.13 32.83
C LYS A 388 -6.06 7.55 34.28
N ILE A 389 -6.16 8.85 34.55
CA ILE A 389 -6.38 9.39 35.90
C ILE A 389 -7.68 8.83 36.49
N TYR A 390 -8.76 8.82 35.70
CA TYR A 390 -10.03 8.25 36.14
C TYR A 390 -9.91 6.76 36.52
N ASN A 391 -9.26 5.96 35.68
CA ASN A 391 -9.09 4.52 35.96
C ASN A 391 -8.12 4.26 37.12
N GLN A 392 -7.12 5.11 37.32
CA GLN A 392 -6.13 4.93 38.37
C GLN A 392 -6.72 5.18 39.76
N TRP A 393 -7.50 6.23 39.93
CA TRP A 393 -7.95 6.59 41.27
C TRP A 393 -9.41 7.04 41.38
N LYS A 394 -10.09 7.48 40.32
CA LYS A 394 -11.49 7.95 40.45
C LYS A 394 -12.53 6.83 40.39
N ILE A 395 -12.22 5.74 39.69
CA ILE A 395 -13.16 4.64 39.45
C ILE A 395 -13.68 4.02 40.77
N GLY A 396 -15.00 3.85 40.86
CA GLY A 396 -15.67 3.23 42.01
C GLY A 396 -15.78 4.12 43.25
N LYS A 397 -15.27 5.35 43.22
CA LYS A 397 -15.41 6.31 44.33
C LYS A 397 -16.65 7.20 44.15
N THR A 398 -17.30 7.51 45.27
CA THR A 398 -18.37 8.52 45.32
C THR A 398 -17.79 9.93 45.26
N LEU A 399 -18.60 10.92 44.87
CA LEU A 399 -18.18 12.32 44.86
C LEU A 399 -17.69 12.82 46.23
N ALA A 400 -18.27 12.32 47.33
CA ALA A 400 -17.85 12.67 48.69
C ALA A 400 -16.45 12.10 49.01
N GLN A 401 -16.16 10.88 48.57
CA GLN A 401 -14.82 10.28 48.72
C GLN A 401 -13.79 11.00 47.86
N LEU A 402 -14.13 11.37 46.62
CA LEU A 402 -13.23 12.13 45.76
C LEU A 402 -12.86 13.47 46.40
N LYS A 403 -13.86 14.26 46.82
CA LYS A 403 -13.65 15.56 47.49
C LYS A 403 -12.89 15.48 48.82
N ALA A 404 -12.80 14.31 49.44
CA ALA A 404 -12.05 14.12 50.67
C ALA A 404 -10.58 13.72 50.41
N LEU A 405 -10.24 13.36 49.17
CA LEU A 405 -8.92 12.92 48.73
C LEU A 405 -8.27 13.91 47.73
N ASP A 406 -9.02 14.94 47.36
CA ASP A 406 -8.71 16.00 46.39
C ASP A 406 -9.33 17.29 46.98
N ALA A 407 -8.57 17.95 47.86
CA ALA A 407 -9.07 19.00 48.72
C ALA A 407 -9.33 20.31 47.95
N ASP A 408 -8.43 20.64 47.03
CA ASP A 408 -8.47 21.85 46.20
C ASP A 408 -9.27 21.67 44.89
N ARG A 409 -9.63 20.42 44.55
CA ARG A 409 -10.50 20.02 43.44
C ARG A 409 -9.82 20.20 42.08
N ASP A 410 -8.53 19.95 42.02
CA ASP A 410 -7.71 20.06 40.82
C ASP A 410 -7.80 18.83 39.89
N GLY A 411 -8.48 17.77 40.35
CA GLY A 411 -8.66 16.53 39.60
C GLY A 411 -7.56 15.48 39.80
N LEU A 412 -6.55 15.79 40.61
CA LEU A 412 -5.51 14.89 41.10
C LEU A 412 -5.83 14.47 42.54
N GLN A 413 -5.02 13.56 43.08
CA GLN A 413 -5.18 13.10 44.46
C GLN A 413 -4.07 13.75 45.28
N ASP A 414 -4.41 14.41 46.39
CA ASP A 414 -3.47 15.19 47.22
C ASP A 414 -2.18 14.40 47.54
N SER A 415 -2.31 13.10 47.83
CA SER A 415 -1.18 12.25 48.21
C SER A 415 -0.27 11.85 47.05
N ALA A 416 -0.70 12.03 45.80
CA ALA A 416 0.04 11.70 44.59
C ALA A 416 0.73 12.93 43.97
N GLU A 417 0.17 14.12 44.17
CA GLU A 417 0.62 15.37 43.56
C GLU A 417 2.08 15.73 43.81
N PRO A 418 2.64 15.63 45.04
CA PRO A 418 4.06 15.91 45.24
C PRO A 418 4.98 15.04 44.39
N GLY A 419 4.58 13.79 44.12
CA GLY A 419 5.31 12.87 43.24
C GLY A 419 5.17 13.20 41.75
N LEU A 420 4.13 13.93 41.37
CA LEU A 420 3.88 14.45 40.02
C LEU A 420 4.41 15.88 39.84
N GLY A 421 4.85 16.53 40.92
CA GLY A 421 5.35 17.91 40.91
C GLY A 421 4.24 18.96 41.05
N PHE A 422 3.10 18.63 41.65
CA PHE A 422 2.00 19.55 41.93
C PHE A 422 1.86 19.83 43.44
N ASP A 423 1.14 20.89 43.80
CA ASP A 423 0.93 21.38 45.15
C ASP A 423 -0.52 21.09 45.60
N PRO A 424 -0.74 20.19 46.58
CA PRO A 424 -2.06 19.67 46.99
C PRO A 424 -2.99 20.69 47.65
N GLU A 425 -2.56 21.94 47.75
CA GLU A 425 -3.38 23.03 48.28
C GLU A 425 -3.81 24.02 47.17
N LYS A 426 -3.47 23.76 45.90
CA LYS A 426 -3.66 24.70 44.79
C LYS A 426 -4.33 24.05 43.59
N LEU A 427 -5.59 24.47 43.36
CA LEU A 427 -6.36 24.16 42.16
C LEU A 427 -5.56 24.24 40.84
N ARG A 428 -4.63 25.21 40.77
CA ARG A 428 -3.64 25.37 39.71
C ARG A 428 -2.27 25.65 40.33
N THR A 429 -1.40 24.65 40.37
CA THR A 429 -0.04 24.80 40.88
C THR A 429 0.77 25.77 40.02
N TYR A 430 0.64 25.64 38.69
CA TYR A 430 1.41 26.41 37.72
C TYR A 430 0.54 27.46 37.03
N LEU A 431 1.07 28.68 36.91
CA LEU A 431 0.40 29.80 36.26
C LEU A 431 -1.07 30.00 36.75
N PRO A 432 -1.30 30.30 38.04
CA PRO A 432 -2.66 30.37 38.61
C PRO A 432 -3.57 31.45 37.97
N HIS A 433 -3.00 32.36 37.18
CA HIS A 433 -3.74 33.37 36.42
C HIS A 433 -4.08 32.95 34.98
N PHE A 434 -3.54 31.82 34.51
CA PHE A 434 -3.81 31.27 33.18
C PHE A 434 -5.10 30.44 33.24
N THR A 435 -6.22 31.07 32.88
CA THR A 435 -7.57 30.47 32.99
C THR A 435 -7.96 29.59 31.81
N GLU A 436 -7.10 29.47 30.79
CA GLU A 436 -7.30 28.54 29.66
C GLU A 436 -7.09 27.07 30.07
N VAL A 437 -6.40 26.85 31.19
CA VAL A 437 -6.20 25.53 31.81
C VAL A 437 -6.94 25.56 33.13
N GLU A 438 -7.94 24.70 33.28
CA GLU A 438 -8.89 24.79 34.41
C GLU A 438 -8.25 24.38 35.74
N ASN A 439 -7.41 23.35 35.71
CA ASN A 439 -6.78 22.74 36.88
C ASN A 439 -5.50 21.94 36.52
N ASP A 440 -4.88 21.31 37.51
CA ASP A 440 -3.65 20.55 37.32
C ASP A 440 -3.85 19.22 36.56
N GLU A 441 -5.05 18.62 36.60
CA GLU A 441 -5.40 17.51 35.70
C GLU A 441 -5.37 17.93 34.22
N GLU A 442 -6.01 19.05 33.87
CA GLU A 442 -5.95 19.63 32.52
C GLU A 442 -4.52 20.06 32.15
N TRP A 443 -3.73 20.52 33.12
CA TRP A 443 -2.31 20.81 32.90
C TRP A 443 -1.55 19.57 32.42
N LEU A 444 -1.72 18.42 33.11
CA LEU A 444 -1.10 17.16 32.71
C LEU A 444 -1.56 16.69 31.33
N ALA A 445 -2.83 16.91 30.99
CA ALA A 445 -3.39 16.58 29.69
C ALA A 445 -2.75 17.41 28.58
N TYR A 446 -2.67 18.74 28.73
CA TYR A 446 -2.02 19.64 27.79
C TYR A 446 -0.50 19.44 27.72
N GLU A 447 0.18 19.16 28.82
CA GLU A 447 1.62 18.84 28.80
C GLU A 447 1.89 17.53 28.04
N THR A 448 1.03 16.53 28.20
CA THR A 448 1.11 15.28 27.42
C THR A 448 0.84 15.56 25.93
N GLN A 449 -0.19 16.36 25.63
CA GLN A 449 -0.50 16.80 24.27
C GLN A 449 0.64 17.62 23.66
N SER A 450 1.35 18.44 24.44
CA SER A 450 2.52 19.23 24.03
C SER A 450 3.68 18.35 23.57
N GLY A 451 3.78 17.12 24.06
CA GLY A 451 4.73 16.12 23.59
C GLY A 451 4.41 15.57 22.19
N TYR A 452 3.22 15.84 21.65
CA TYR A 452 2.84 15.41 20.32
C TYR A 452 3.60 16.19 19.24
N LYS A 453 4.16 15.45 18.28
CA LYS A 453 4.86 16.03 17.13
C LYS A 453 3.95 16.02 15.90
N ASN A 454 3.61 17.18 15.37
CA ASN A 454 2.89 17.28 14.10
C ASN A 454 3.60 16.51 12.97
N GLY A 455 2.79 15.88 12.11
CA GLY A 455 3.28 15.02 11.03
C GLY A 455 3.61 13.59 11.43
N THR A 456 3.45 13.22 12.71
CA THR A 456 3.72 11.85 13.20
C THR A 456 2.90 10.81 12.43
N PHE A 457 1.68 11.16 12.01
CA PHE A 457 0.77 10.24 11.34
C PHE A 457 0.42 10.62 9.89
N ASP A 458 1.19 11.52 9.27
CA ASP A 458 0.98 11.94 7.87
C ASP A 458 0.99 10.76 6.89
N ALA A 459 1.77 9.72 7.16
CA ALA A 459 1.83 8.51 6.33
C ALA A 459 0.50 7.73 6.25
N TYR A 460 -0.44 8.02 7.15
CA TYR A 460 -1.75 7.38 7.22
C TYR A 460 -2.90 8.27 6.72
N ASP A 461 -2.66 9.57 6.49
CA ASP A 461 -3.71 10.49 6.08
C ASP A 461 -3.88 10.55 4.56
N TRP A 462 -4.72 9.66 4.06
CA TRP A 462 -5.11 9.58 2.65
C TRP A 462 -6.46 10.23 2.37
N ALA A 463 -6.89 11.15 3.22
CA ALA A 463 -8.08 11.95 3.00
C ALA A 463 -7.87 13.00 1.89
N ARG A 464 -8.96 13.35 1.19
CA ARG A 464 -9.06 14.49 0.29
C ARG A 464 -10.15 15.44 0.80
N PRO A 465 -9.82 16.67 1.24
CA PRO A 465 -8.46 17.14 1.54
C PRO A 465 -7.86 16.39 2.75
N GLY A 466 -6.54 16.49 2.93
CA GLY A 466 -5.78 15.86 4.02
C GLY A 466 -4.28 16.19 3.91
N LYS A 467 -3.43 15.66 4.78
CA LYS A 467 -1.98 15.95 4.79
C LYS A 467 -1.29 15.60 3.47
N ASN A 468 -1.68 14.49 2.84
CA ASN A 468 -1.16 14.09 1.53
C ASN A 468 -1.91 14.72 0.33
N TRP A 469 -2.99 15.47 0.60
CA TRP A 469 -3.76 16.26 -0.37
C TRP A 469 -4.23 17.59 0.26
N PRO A 470 -3.32 18.55 0.48
CA PRO A 470 -3.68 19.81 1.12
C PRO A 470 -4.65 20.61 0.25
N LEU A 471 -5.47 21.46 0.87
CA LEU A 471 -6.41 22.34 0.16
C LEU A 471 -5.69 23.36 -0.71
N ASN A 472 -4.55 23.87 -0.22
CA ASN A 472 -3.66 24.74 -0.96
C ASN A 472 -2.39 23.94 -1.29
N GLN A 473 -2.14 23.72 -2.58
CA GLN A 473 -0.79 23.38 -3.03
C GLN A 473 0.01 24.69 -3.04
N PRO A 474 1.22 24.74 -2.45
CA PRO A 474 2.08 25.91 -2.59
C PRO A 474 2.37 26.25 -4.06
#